data_AF-A0A7W1XAU7-F1
#
_entry.id   AF-A0A7W1XAU7-F1
#
_cell.length_a   1.000
_cell.length_b   1.000
_cell.length_c   1.000
_cell.angle_alpha   90.00
_cell.angle_beta   90.00
_cell.angle_gamma   90.00
#
_symmetry.space_group_name_H-M   'P 1'
#
loop_
_entity.id
_entity.type
_entity.pdbx_description
1 polymer ?
#
loop_
_entity_poly.entity_id
_entity_poly.type
_entity_poly.pdbx_seq_one_letter_code
_entity_poly.pdbx_strand_id
1 'polypeptide(L)'
;MISSIFVVIGGFLGAICRFLLSGWISRRYSSFPVGTITVNLLGSFLLGWITGHKLNETWKLLFGTGFMGAFTTFSTLKWESVQMVAKQEKKKFFLYLGLSYLLGILSAFTGYCSGVWMKG
;
A
#
# COMPACT_ATOMS: atom_id res chain seq x y z
N MET A 1 9.74 -23.89 6.17
CA MET A 1 8.61 -24.22 5.27
C MET A 1 7.26 -23.73 5.82
N ILE A 2 6.90 -24.00 7.08
CA ILE A 2 5.64 -23.52 7.71
C ILE A 2 5.52 -21.98 7.67
N SER A 3 6.61 -21.24 7.90
CA SER A 3 6.62 -19.76 7.87
C SER A 3 6.24 -19.17 6.51
N SER A 4 6.52 -19.89 5.41
CA SER A 4 6.22 -19.41 4.04
C SER A 4 4.74 -19.51 3.69
N ILE A 5 3.99 -20.42 4.32
CA ILE A 5 2.54 -20.58 4.10
C ILE A 5 1.79 -19.29 4.50
N PHE A 6 2.19 -18.65 5.60
CA PHE A 6 1.60 -17.38 6.02
C PHE A 6 1.84 -16.27 4.98
N VAL A 7 3.03 -16.23 4.38
CA VAL A 7 3.33 -15.27 3.30
C VAL A 7 2.45 -15.54 2.07
N VAL A 8 2.25 -16.82 1.71
CA VAL A 8 1.39 -17.21 0.57
C VAL A 8 -0.07 -16.83 0.81
N ILE A 9 -0.62 -17.18 1.98
CA ILE A 9 -2.00 -16.86 2.34
C ILE A 9 -2.19 -15.34 2.38
N GLY A 10 -1.29 -14.62 3.06
CA GLY A 10 -1.32 -13.18 3.14
C GLY A 10 -1.25 -12.54 1.76
N GLY A 11 -0.31 -12.99 0.93
CA GLY A 11 -0.11 -12.48 -0.44
C GLY A 11 -1.33 -12.70 -1.33
N PHE A 12 -1.93 -13.89 -1.28
CA PHE A 12 -3.16 -14.20 -2.01
C PHE A 12 -4.30 -13.25 -1.62
N LEU A 13 -4.55 -13.10 -0.31
CA LEU A 13 -5.60 -12.22 0.19
C LEU A 13 -5.31 -10.74 -0.13
N GLY A 14 -4.08 -10.29 0.07
CA GLY A 14 -3.64 -8.92 -0.20
C GLY A 14 -3.81 -8.55 -1.68
N ALA A 15 -3.44 -9.45 -2.60
CA ALA A 15 -3.61 -9.26 -4.03
C ALA A 15 -5.09 -9.13 -4.43
N ILE A 16 -5.97 -9.99 -3.90
CA ILE A 16 -7.41 -9.93 -4.15
C ILE A 16 -8.00 -8.62 -3.61
N CYS A 17 -7.68 -8.27 -2.36
CA CYS A 17 -8.15 -7.03 -1.75
C CYS A 17 -7.70 -5.80 -2.54
N ARG A 18 -6.44 -5.77 -3.01
CA ARG A 18 -5.96 -4.69 -3.89
C ARG A 18 -6.74 -4.66 -5.19
N PHE A 19 -6.91 -5.80 -5.86
CA PHE A 19 -7.64 -5.87 -7.12
C PHE A 19 -9.07 -5.33 -6.99
N LEU A 20 -9.80 -5.77 -5.97
CA LEU A 20 -11.17 -5.35 -5.72
C LEU A 20 -11.25 -3.86 -5.33
N LEU A 21 -10.44 -3.42 -4.37
CA LEU A 21 -10.49 -2.05 -3.86
C LEU A 21 -10.00 -1.04 -4.90
N SER A 22 -8.80 -1.24 -5.45
CA SER A 22 -8.26 -0.33 -6.48
C SER A 22 -9.16 -0.31 -7.71
N GLY A 23 -9.68 -1.47 -8.16
CA GLY A 23 -10.61 -1.55 -9.28
C GLY A 23 -11.93 -0.82 -9.01
N TRP A 24 -12.51 -0.98 -7.82
CA TRP A 24 -13.75 -0.30 -7.44
C TRP A 24 -13.61 1.23 -7.39
N ILE A 25 -12.46 1.73 -6.89
CA ILE A 25 -12.17 3.17 -6.86
C ILE A 25 -11.90 3.69 -8.28
N SER A 26 -11.07 3.00 -9.06
CA SER A 26 -10.70 3.44 -10.42
C SER A 26 -11.90 3.50 -11.38
N ARG A 27 -12.94 2.69 -11.17
CA ARG A 27 -14.20 2.80 -11.92
C ARG A 27 -14.94 4.13 -11.66
N ARG A 28 -14.75 4.74 -10.48
CA ARG A 28 -15.37 6.03 -10.12
C ARG A 28 -14.47 7.21 -10.48
N TYR A 29 -13.15 7.01 -10.41
CA TYR A 29 -12.15 8.05 -10.64
C TYR A 29 -11.16 7.57 -11.71
N SER A 30 -11.54 7.69 -12.99
CA SER A 30 -10.73 7.20 -14.11
C SER A 30 -9.65 8.18 -14.59
N SER A 31 -9.78 9.46 -14.25
CA SER A 31 -8.90 10.53 -14.75
C SER A 31 -7.57 10.67 -13.98
N PHE A 32 -7.48 10.03 -12.81
CA PHE A 32 -6.34 10.08 -11.90
C PHE A 32 -6.28 8.76 -11.10
N PRO A 33 -5.10 8.20 -10.80
CA PRO A 33 -4.95 6.86 -10.20
C PRO A 33 -5.24 6.85 -8.69
N VAL A 34 -6.44 7.28 -8.30
CA VAL A 34 -6.88 7.35 -6.89
C VAL A 34 -6.86 5.96 -6.26
N GLY A 35 -7.26 4.93 -7.00
CA GLY A 35 -7.25 3.54 -6.50
C GLY A 35 -5.85 3.09 -6.04
N THR A 36 -4.81 3.39 -6.83
CA THR A 36 -3.42 3.04 -6.51
C THR A 36 -2.90 3.84 -5.31
N ILE A 37 -3.23 5.14 -5.22
CA ILE A 37 -2.91 5.96 -4.05
C ILE A 37 -3.55 5.37 -2.80
N THR A 38 -4.85 5.06 -2.84
CA THR A 38 -5.58 4.57 -1.67
C THR A 38 -5.00 3.28 -1.12
N VAL A 39 -4.73 2.28 -1.96
CA VAL A 39 -4.17 1.01 -1.48
C VAL A 39 -2.75 1.20 -0.93
N ASN A 40 -1.93 2.06 -1.54
CA ASN A 40 -0.57 2.32 -1.07
C ASN A 40 -0.56 3.12 0.25
N LEU A 41 -1.39 4.15 0.41
CA LEU A 41 -1.46 4.93 1.64
C LEU A 41 -2.04 4.11 2.80
N LEU A 42 -3.14 3.39 2.56
CA LEU A 42 -3.75 2.52 3.56
C LEU A 42 -2.79 1.40 3.97
N GLY A 43 -2.13 0.77 2.99
CA GLY A 43 -1.16 -0.29 3.26
C GLY A 43 0.07 0.23 4.00
N SER A 44 0.56 1.42 3.66
CA SER A 44 1.68 2.06 4.38
C SER A 44 1.33 2.34 5.84
N PHE A 45 0.14 2.88 6.11
CA PHE A 45 -0.35 3.09 7.47
C PHE A 45 -0.45 1.78 8.26
N LEU A 46 -1.12 0.78 7.70
CA LEU A 46 -1.31 -0.51 8.38
C LEU A 46 0.02 -1.25 8.61
N LEU A 47 0.95 -1.20 7.66
CA LEU A 47 2.28 -1.77 7.83
C LEU A 47 3.07 -1.05 8.94
N GLY A 48 2.99 0.28 8.98
CA GLY A 48 3.54 1.08 10.08
C GLY A 48 2.97 0.64 11.42
N TRP A 49 1.64 0.53 11.52
CA TRP A 49 0.94 0.09 12.73
C TRP A 49 1.35 -1.31 13.18
N ILE A 50 1.37 -2.29 12.26
CA ILE A 50 1.84 -3.67 12.53
C ILE A 50 3.28 -3.65 13.09
N THR A 51 4.14 -2.81 12.51
CA THR A 51 5.54 -2.69 12.91
C THR A 51 5.66 -2.08 14.31
N GLY A 52 4.94 -1.00 14.58
CA GLY A 52 4.92 -0.32 15.89
C GLY A 52 4.34 -1.21 17.00
N HIS A 53 3.29 -1.98 16.68
CA HIS A 53 2.65 -2.89 17.60
C HIS A 53 3.48 -4.15 17.89
N LYS A 54 4.66 -4.34 17.27
CA LYS A 54 5.59 -5.45 17.53
C LYS A 54 4.88 -6.81 17.62
N LEU A 55 4.11 -7.17 16.60
CA LEU A 55 3.45 -8.48 16.52
C LEU A 55 4.48 -9.62 16.55
N ASN A 56 4.02 -10.84 16.89
CA ASN A 56 4.86 -12.03 16.77
C ASN A 56 5.23 -12.30 15.30
N GLU A 57 6.21 -13.17 15.08
CA GLU A 57 6.75 -13.45 13.75
C GLU A 57 5.68 -13.95 12.77
N THR A 58 4.80 -14.85 13.20
CA THR A 58 3.72 -15.41 12.38
C THR A 58 2.82 -14.32 11.81
N TRP A 59 2.35 -13.39 12.67
CA TRP A 59 1.49 -12.30 12.24
C TRP A 59 2.22 -11.26 11.39
N LYS A 60 3.51 -11.04 11.63
CA LYS A 60 4.34 -10.18 10.76
C LYS A 60 4.50 -10.77 9.36
N LEU A 61 4.71 -12.09 9.24
CA LEU A 61 4.80 -12.76 7.95
C LEU A 61 3.46 -12.74 7.20
N LEU A 62 2.36 -13.02 7.90
CA LEU A 62 1.02 -13.02 7.29
C LEU A 62 0.60 -11.62 6.84
N PHE A 63 0.58 -10.65 7.77
CA PHE A 63 0.02 -9.33 7.49
C PHE A 63 1.06 -8.36 6.92
N GLY A 64 2.29 -8.36 7.42
CA GLY A 64 3.34 -7.47 6.94
C GLY A 64 3.88 -7.91 5.59
N THR A 65 4.59 -9.05 5.57
CA THR A 65 5.28 -9.51 4.35
C THR A 65 4.30 -9.99 3.28
N GLY A 66 3.36 -10.88 3.64
CA GLY A 66 2.39 -11.44 2.70
C GLY A 66 1.36 -10.39 2.27
N PHE A 67 0.46 -10.02 3.18
CA PHE A 67 -0.68 -9.18 2.83
C PHE A 67 -0.25 -7.79 2.37
N MET A 68 0.47 -7.01 3.18
CA MET A 68 0.83 -5.64 2.78
C MET A 68 1.77 -5.62 1.55
N GLY A 69 2.63 -6.63 1.41
CA GLY A 69 3.48 -6.80 0.23
C GLY A 69 2.69 -6.97 -1.07
N ALA A 70 1.55 -7.67 -1.04
CA ALA A 70 0.70 -7.86 -2.22
C ALA A 70 -0.44 -6.83 -2.35
N PHE A 71 -0.85 -6.24 -1.23
CA PHE A 71 -1.91 -5.23 -1.16
C PHE A 71 -1.44 -3.86 -1.65
N THR A 72 -0.17 -3.53 -1.43
CA THR A 72 0.46 -2.33 -2.00
C THR A 72 1.09 -2.64 -3.36
N THR A 73 1.36 -1.63 -4.18
CA THR A 73 1.99 -1.81 -5.49
C THR A 73 2.85 -0.62 -5.90
N PHE A 74 4.16 -0.84 -5.95
CA PHE A 74 5.11 0.14 -6.45
C PHE A 74 5.26 0.08 -7.98
N SER A 75 5.11 -1.11 -8.56
CA SER A 75 5.19 -1.31 -10.01
C SER A 75 4.06 -0.61 -10.76
N THR A 76 2.83 -0.66 -10.23
CA THR A 76 1.68 0.06 -10.80
C THR A 76 1.89 1.57 -10.74
N LEU A 77 2.35 2.10 -9.59
CA LEU A 77 2.67 3.51 -9.44
C LEU A 77 3.69 3.98 -10.49
N LYS A 78 4.78 3.22 -10.68
CA LYS A 78 5.79 3.55 -11.72
C LYS A 78 5.19 3.54 -13.11
N TRP A 79 4.42 2.49 -13.45
CA TRP A 79 3.82 2.36 -14.77
C TRP A 79 2.86 3.51 -15.09
N GLU A 80 1.95 3.83 -14.16
CA GLU A 80 1.03 4.97 -14.30
C GLU A 80 1.78 6.30 -14.42
N SER A 81 2.90 6.45 -13.69
CA SER A 81 3.75 7.64 -13.81
C SER A 81 4.39 7.76 -15.20
N VAL A 82 4.90 6.65 -15.75
CA VAL A 82 5.42 6.60 -17.13
C VAL A 82 4.32 6.96 -18.14
N GLN A 83 3.10 6.45 -17.96
CA GLN A 83 1.97 6.78 -18.82
C GLN A 83 1.62 8.27 -18.78
N MET A 84 1.66 8.92 -17.62
CA MET A 84 1.44 10.36 -17.50
C MET A 84 2.50 11.17 -18.27
N VAL A 85 3.76 10.78 -18.19
CA VAL A 85 4.85 11.40 -18.95
C VAL A 85 4.64 11.22 -20.45
N ALA A 86 4.30 10.00 -20.89
CA ALA A 86 4.02 9.69 -22.29
C ALA A 86 2.85 10.52 -22.85
N LYS A 87 1.84 10.81 -22.01
CA LYS A 87 0.69 11.66 -22.35
C LYS A 87 0.95 13.17 -22.16
N GLN A 88 2.19 13.58 -21.87
CA GLN A 88 2.57 14.97 -21.59
C GLN A 88 1.84 15.60 -20.38
N GLU A 89 1.28 14.80 -19.48
CA GLU A 89 0.51 15.24 -18.31
C GLU A 89 1.41 15.58 -17.10
N LYS A 90 2.41 16.47 -17.29
CA LYS A 90 3.44 16.77 -16.27
C LYS A 90 2.88 17.16 -14.90
N LYS A 91 1.81 17.96 -14.88
CA LYS A 91 1.16 18.38 -13.62
C LYS A 91 0.61 17.17 -12.84
N LYS A 92 -0.05 16.24 -13.52
CA LYS A 92 -0.58 15.02 -12.88
C LYS A 92 0.55 14.12 -12.41
N PHE A 93 1.62 13.98 -13.18
CA PHE A 93 2.80 13.21 -12.79
C PHE A 93 3.42 13.71 -11.47
N PHE A 94 3.72 15.00 -11.37
CA PHE A 94 4.31 15.56 -10.15
C PHE A 94 3.36 15.47 -8.96
N LEU A 95 2.07 15.74 -9.17
CA LEU A 95 1.07 15.59 -8.13
C LEU A 95 0.97 14.13 -7.65
N TYR A 96 0.96 13.17 -8.57
CA TYR A 96 0.82 11.75 -8.25
C TYR A 96 2.00 11.22 -7.45
N LEU A 97 3.23 11.54 -7.88
CA LEU A 97 4.44 11.17 -7.13
C LEU A 97 4.50 11.87 -5.78
N GLY A 98 4.21 13.18 -5.74
CA GLY A 98 4.22 13.96 -4.51
C GLY A 98 3.25 13.38 -3.48
N LEU A 99 2.00 13.14 -3.87
CA LEU A 99 0.99 12.52 -3.01
C LEU A 99 1.44 11.12 -2.55
N SER A 100 1.91 10.28 -3.47
CA SER A 100 2.23 8.89 -3.14
C SER A 100 3.43 8.76 -2.18
N TYR A 101 4.51 9.53 -2.40
CA TYR A 101 5.69 9.45 -1.55
C TYR A 101 5.51 10.22 -0.23
N LEU A 102 5.07 11.49 -0.29
CA LEU A 102 4.96 12.31 0.92
C LEU A 102 3.89 11.76 1.84
N LEU A 103 2.67 11.54 1.32
CA LEU A 103 1.60 11.00 2.15
C LEU A 103 1.87 9.54 2.52
N GLY A 104 2.55 8.76 1.67
CA GLY A 104 2.90 7.38 1.99
C GLY A 104 3.82 7.27 3.20
N ILE A 105 4.87 8.09 3.24
CA ILE A 105 5.81 8.16 4.38
C ILE A 105 5.07 8.67 5.63
N LEU A 106 4.26 9.72 5.51
CA LEU A 106 3.47 10.25 6.63
C LEU A 106 2.47 9.22 7.17
N SER A 107 1.80 8.48 6.28
CA SER A 107 0.89 7.38 6.64
C SER A 107 1.63 6.28 7.39
N ALA A 108 2.79 5.84 6.91
CA ALA A 108 3.61 4.84 7.61
C ALA A 108 4.07 5.33 8.99
N PHE A 109 4.50 6.58 9.10
CA PHE A 109 4.95 7.17 10.36
C PHE A 109 3.82 7.27 11.39
N THR A 110 2.66 7.81 11.00
CA THR A 110 1.49 7.92 11.88
C THR A 110 0.94 6.54 12.28
N GLY A 111 0.96 5.58 11.35
CA GLY A 111 0.68 4.17 11.65
C GLY A 111 1.63 3.62 12.71
N TYR A 112 2.93 3.82 12.54
CA TYR A 112 3.93 3.37 13.52
C TYR A 112 3.73 3.99 14.91
N CYS A 113 3.57 5.32 14.99
CA CYS A 113 3.35 6.03 16.25
C CYS A 113 2.10 5.52 16.98
N SER A 114 0.98 5.33 16.26
CA SER A 114 -0.25 4.79 16.84
C SER A 114 -0.09 3.35 17.32
N GLY A 115 0.63 2.50 16.56
CA GLY A 115 0.92 1.12 16.94
C GLY A 115 1.78 1.01 18.20
N VAL A 116 2.75 1.91 18.38
CA VAL A 116 3.56 2.02 19.61
C VAL A 116 2.71 2.48 20.79
N TRP A 117 1.88 3.51 20.60
CA TRP A 117 1.07 4.09 21.67
C TRP A 117 0.04 3.12 22.26
N MET A 118 -0.58 2.27 21.43
CA MET A 118 -1.55 1.27 21.89
C MET A 118 -0.93 0.11 22.69
N LYS A 119 0.41 0.02 22.75
CA LYS A 119 1.13 -1.02 23.51
C LYS A 119 1.73 -0.52 24.82
N GLY A 120 1.86 0.80 24.99
CA GLY A 120 2.32 1.44 26.22
C GLY A 120 1.17 1.66 27.19
#